data_AF-A0A3C1N8C5-F1
#
_entry.id   AF-A0A3C1N8C5-F1
#
_cell.length_a   1.000
_cell.length_b   1.000
_cell.length_c   1.000
_cell.angle_alpha   90.00
_cell.angle_beta   90.00
_cell.angle_gamma   90.00
#
_symmetry.space_group_name_H-M   'P 1'
#
loop_
_entity.id
_entity.type
_entity.pdbx_description
1 polymer ?
#
loop_
_entity_poly.entity_id
_entity_poly.type
_entity_poly.pdbx_seq_one_letter_code
_entity_poly.pdbx_strand_id
1 'polypeptide(L)'
;MNNRIMTEADILEGLLNRRSRKDIARVVLPEADDDRVLSAASQLASRHSICPVLLGQPEKLLQRAAVLDLNLSGCEMVDPRKDNRIAALAKLYCAARPRLSVSAAIRMLRKPLYFGSMLVRSGDADTLLAGAVYPSARVIEAGRLCIGLASGVSTPSSFFLMLLPEAENPDHRILLFAD
;
A
#
# COMPACT_ATOMS: atom_id res chain seq x y z
N MET A 1 -24.79 -16.16 -28.84
CA MET A 1 -24.20 -16.12 -27.48
C MET A 1 -23.13 -15.05 -27.50
N ASN A 2 -23.23 -14.05 -26.64
CA ASN A 2 -22.37 -12.86 -26.69
C ASN A 2 -21.03 -13.20 -26.00
N ASN A 3 -20.00 -13.51 -26.78
CA ASN A 3 -18.67 -13.84 -26.27
C ASN A 3 -17.97 -12.53 -25.88
N ARG A 4 -18.30 -11.98 -24.71
CA ARG A 4 -17.67 -10.74 -24.23
C ARG A 4 -16.24 -11.06 -23.82
N ILE A 5 -15.28 -10.40 -24.48
CA ILE A 5 -13.85 -10.52 -24.21
C ILE A 5 -13.58 -10.08 -22.76
N MET A 6 -13.00 -10.97 -21.95
CA MET A 6 -12.51 -10.62 -20.62
C MET A 6 -11.29 -9.69 -20.74
N THR A 7 -11.37 -8.54 -20.09
CA THR A 7 -10.38 -7.45 -20.09
C THR A 7 -9.62 -7.40 -18.76
N GLU A 8 -8.55 -6.59 -18.71
CA GLU A 8 -7.88 -6.20 -17.46
C GLU A 8 -8.87 -5.68 -16.40
N ALA A 9 -9.80 -4.84 -16.84
CA ALA A 9 -10.83 -4.28 -15.98
C ALA A 9 -11.75 -5.36 -15.40
N ASP A 10 -12.14 -6.36 -16.19
CA ASP A 10 -12.99 -7.46 -15.70
C ASP A 10 -12.30 -8.28 -14.62
N ILE A 11 -10.98 -8.49 -14.74
CA ILE A 11 -10.19 -9.21 -13.73
C ILE A 11 -10.07 -8.39 -12.46
N LEU A 12 -9.73 -7.10 -12.58
CA LEU A 12 -9.63 -6.20 -11.42
C LEU A 12 -10.97 -6.09 -10.70
N GLU A 13 -12.07 -5.88 -11.43
CA GLU A 13 -13.41 -5.85 -10.84
C GLU A 13 -13.78 -7.20 -10.23
N GLY A 14 -13.42 -8.32 -10.86
CA GLY A 14 -13.59 -9.66 -10.30
C GLY A 14 -12.86 -9.84 -8.95
N LEU A 15 -11.61 -9.37 -8.84
CA LEU A 15 -10.83 -9.42 -7.60
C LEU A 15 -11.43 -8.50 -6.52
N LEU A 16 -11.85 -7.31 -6.89
CA LEU A 16 -12.45 -6.35 -5.96
C LEU A 16 -13.81 -6.82 -5.43
N ASN A 17 -14.62 -7.45 -6.28
CA ASN A 17 -15.94 -7.99 -5.91
C ASN A 17 -15.86 -9.23 -4.99
N ARG A 18 -14.73 -9.95 -4.96
CA ARG A 18 -14.52 -11.06 -4.02
C ARG A 18 -14.32 -10.58 -2.59
N ARG A 19 -13.99 -9.30 -2.39
CA ARG A 19 -13.85 -8.75 -1.05
C ARG A 19 -15.24 -8.50 -0.45
N SER A 20 -15.42 -8.87 0.81
CA SER A 20 -16.63 -8.53 1.55
C SER A 20 -16.82 -7.02 1.58
N ARG A 21 -18.01 -6.53 1.19
CA ARG A 21 -18.35 -5.10 1.29
C ARG A 21 -18.33 -4.58 2.73
N LYS A 22 -18.29 -5.47 3.73
CA LYS A 22 -18.23 -5.11 5.15
C LYS A 22 -16.80 -4.83 5.66
N ASP A 23 -15.77 -5.25 4.91
CA ASP A 23 -14.37 -5.09 5.32
C ASP A 23 -13.69 -4.00 4.51
N ILE A 24 -13.65 -2.78 5.06
CA ILE A 24 -12.97 -1.64 4.44
C ILE A 24 -11.47 -1.88 4.46
N ALA A 25 -10.88 -1.96 3.27
CA ALA A 25 -9.45 -2.15 3.08
C ALA A 25 -8.66 -0.92 3.47
N ARG A 26 -7.72 -1.01 4.40
CA ARG A 26 -6.84 0.10 4.75
C ARG A 26 -5.52 0.00 3.99
N VAL A 27 -5.33 0.87 3.00
CA VAL A 27 -4.18 0.83 2.06
C VAL A 27 -3.27 2.03 2.30
N VAL A 28 -2.08 1.79 2.84
CA VAL A 28 -1.11 2.85 3.13
C VAL A 28 -0.37 3.28 1.88
N LEU A 29 -0.34 4.59 1.65
CA LEU A 29 0.33 5.26 0.54
C LEU A 29 1.39 6.22 1.13
N PRO A 30 2.66 5.78 1.25
CA PRO A 30 3.71 6.54 1.91
C PRO A 30 4.29 7.67 1.04
N GLU A 31 3.94 7.71 -0.25
CA GLU A 31 4.48 8.63 -1.26
C GLU A 31 3.43 9.68 -1.66
N ALA A 32 2.64 10.15 -0.69
CA ALA A 32 1.48 11.03 -0.92
C ALA A 32 1.84 12.43 -1.45
N ASP A 33 3.13 12.79 -1.54
CA ASP A 33 3.58 14.01 -2.22
C ASP A 33 3.64 13.86 -3.75
N ASP A 34 3.49 12.65 -4.30
CA ASP A 34 3.45 12.37 -5.73
C ASP A 34 2.02 12.48 -6.28
N ASP A 35 1.83 13.26 -7.35
CA ASP A 35 0.51 13.53 -7.94
C ASP A 35 -0.20 12.26 -8.44
N ARG A 36 0.55 11.26 -8.92
CA ARG A 36 -0.02 9.98 -9.39
C ARG A 36 -0.60 9.20 -8.20
N VAL A 37 0.09 9.24 -7.06
CA VAL A 37 -0.36 8.62 -5.81
C VAL A 37 -1.59 9.33 -5.27
N LEU A 38 -1.62 10.67 -5.28
CA LEU A 38 -2.80 11.44 -4.88
C LEU A 38 -4.01 11.18 -5.77
N SER A 39 -3.81 11.16 -7.09
CA SER A 39 -4.88 10.85 -8.05
C SER A 39 -5.43 9.44 -7.84
N ALA A 40 -4.56 8.44 -7.68
CA ALA A 40 -4.96 7.07 -7.37
C ALA A 40 -5.72 6.98 -6.04
N ALA A 41 -5.27 7.70 -5.00
CA ALA A 41 -5.96 7.74 -3.71
C ALA A 41 -7.36 8.33 -3.82
N SER A 42 -7.53 9.43 -4.56
CA SER A 42 -8.86 10.02 -4.80
C SER A 42 -9.80 9.03 -5.51
N GLN A 43 -9.31 8.32 -6.53
CA GLN A 43 -10.07 7.28 -7.23
C GLN A 43 -10.41 6.10 -6.31
N LEU A 44 -9.47 5.63 -5.50
CA LEU A 44 -9.69 4.54 -4.54
C LEU A 44 -10.68 4.93 -3.44
N ALA A 45 -10.62 6.17 -2.95
CA ALA A 45 -11.53 6.70 -1.94
C ALA A 45 -13.00 6.76 -2.42
N SER A 46 -13.21 6.87 -3.75
CA SER A 46 -14.56 6.75 -4.32
C SER A 46 -15.14 5.33 -4.22
N ARG A 47 -14.29 4.31 -3.99
CA ARG A 47 -14.70 2.94 -3.73
C ARG A 47 -14.88 2.76 -2.22
N HIS A 48 -16.13 2.63 -1.76
CA HIS A 48 -16.46 2.48 -0.32
C HIS A 48 -15.84 1.25 0.38
N SER A 49 -15.23 0.33 -0.36
CA SER A 49 -14.52 -0.84 0.17
C SER A 49 -13.04 -0.59 0.45
N ILE A 50 -12.50 0.60 0.18
CA ILE A 50 -11.09 0.94 0.36
C ILE A 50 -10.97 2.30 1.03
N CYS A 51 -10.16 2.38 2.08
CA CYS A 51 -9.72 3.59 2.74
C CYS A 51 -8.22 3.78 2.49
N PRO A 52 -7.83 4.69 1.58
CA PRO A 52 -6.44 5.08 1.41
C PRO A 52 -5.93 5.82 2.65
N VAL A 53 -4.76 5.45 3.14
CA VAL A 53 -4.07 6.12 4.25
C VAL A 53 -2.85 6.85 3.68
N LEU A 54 -3.00 8.14 3.44
CA LEU A 54 -1.96 9.02 2.89
C LEU A 54 -1.01 9.47 3.99
N LEU A 55 0.29 9.19 3.82
CA LEU A 55 1.31 9.65 4.78
C LEU A 55 1.96 10.94 4.31
N GLY A 56 1.72 12.03 5.04
CA GLY A 56 2.20 13.37 4.68
C GLY A 56 1.65 14.43 5.63
N GLN A 57 1.94 15.71 5.37
CA GLN A 57 1.32 16.81 6.13
C GLN A 57 -0.10 17.03 5.58
N PRO A 58 -1.18 16.83 6.38
CA PRO A 58 -2.55 16.96 5.88
C PRO A 58 -2.81 18.28 5.16
N GLU A 59 -2.25 19.38 5.67
CA GLU A 59 -2.41 20.70 5.07
C GLU A 59 -1.81 20.78 3.66
N LYS A 60 -0.63 20.18 3.46
CA LYS A 60 0.03 20.15 2.14
C LYS A 60 -0.69 19.23 1.16
N LEU A 61 -1.16 18.08 1.64
CA LEU A 61 -1.90 17.12 0.81
C LEU A 61 -3.20 17.74 0.30
N LEU A 62 -3.94 18.44 1.18
CA LEU A 62 -5.17 19.15 0.81
C LEU A 62 -4.92 20.30 -0.16
N GLN A 63 -3.86 21.09 0.07
CA GLN A 63 -3.45 22.14 -0.87
C GLN A 63 -3.12 21.57 -2.25
N ARG A 64 -2.35 20.47 -2.30
CA ARG A 64 -1.99 19.84 -3.57
C ARG A 64 -3.21 19.23 -4.27
N ALA A 65 -4.10 18.58 -3.52
CA ALA A 65 -5.34 18.04 -4.04
C ALA A 65 -6.24 19.12 -4.67
N ALA A 66 -6.34 20.30 -4.04
CA ALA A 66 -7.10 21.42 -4.59
C ALA A 66 -6.53 21.92 -5.94
N VAL A 67 -5.20 21.94 -6.09
CA VAL A 67 -4.54 22.30 -7.36
C VAL A 67 -4.82 21.26 -8.45
N LEU A 68 -4.96 19.99 -8.08
CA LEU A 68 -5.20 18.87 -9.00
C LEU A 68 -6.69 18.56 -9.23
N ASP A 69 -7.61 19.32 -8.61
CA ASP A 69 -9.05 19.05 -8.60
C ASP A 69 -9.42 17.64 -8.10
N LEU A 70 -8.77 17.20 -7.02
CA LEU A 70 -8.95 15.87 -6.43
C LEU A 70 -9.79 15.91 -5.14
N ASN A 71 -10.70 14.94 -5.00
CA ASN A 71 -11.46 14.75 -3.77
C ASN A 71 -10.79 13.70 -2.86
N LEU A 72 -10.34 14.11 -1.67
CA LEU A 72 -9.70 13.24 -0.68
C LEU A 72 -10.58 12.91 0.54
N SER A 73 -11.89 13.19 0.50
CA SER A 73 -12.79 13.01 1.66
C SER A 73 -12.87 11.57 2.19
N GLY A 74 -12.61 10.55 1.37
CA GLY A 74 -12.54 9.15 1.79
C GLY A 74 -11.15 8.66 2.20
N CYS A 75 -10.15 9.55 2.21
CA CYS A 75 -8.78 9.22 2.62
C CYS A 75 -8.53 9.57 4.09
N GLU A 76 -7.80 8.71 4.81
CA GLU A 76 -7.15 9.09 6.05
C GLU A 76 -5.83 9.80 5.72
N MET A 77 -5.52 10.91 6.39
CA MET A 77 -4.26 11.62 6.23
C MET A 77 -3.50 11.62 7.56
N VAL A 78 -2.25 11.17 7.54
CA VAL A 78 -1.43 10.98 8.73
C VAL A 78 -0.07 11.62 8.54
N ASP A 79 0.36 12.51 9.43
CA ASP A 79 1.76 12.97 9.50
C ASP A 79 2.53 12.04 10.45
N PRO A 80 3.45 11.18 9.94
CA PRO A 80 4.23 10.28 10.79
C PRO A 80 4.99 10.97 11.91
N ARG A 81 5.31 12.27 11.76
CA ARG A 81 6.09 13.01 12.76
C ARG A 81 5.26 13.49 13.94
N LYS A 82 3.94 13.56 13.79
CA LYS A 82 2.99 14.07 14.78
C LYS A 82 2.00 13.00 15.26
N ASP A 83 1.95 11.85 14.60
CA ASP A 83 1.02 10.77 14.95
C ASP A 83 1.31 10.18 16.34
N ASN A 84 0.25 10.00 17.13
CA ASN A 84 0.33 9.51 18.51
C ASN A 84 0.74 8.04 18.61
N ARG A 85 0.55 7.23 17.55
CA ARG A 85 0.92 5.81 17.51
C ARG A 85 2.43 5.61 17.44
N ILE A 86 3.22 6.63 17.05
CA ILE A 86 4.66 6.46 16.79
C ILE A 86 5.43 5.84 17.96
N ALA A 87 5.07 6.19 19.21
CA ALA A 87 5.70 5.62 20.40
C ALA A 87 5.39 4.13 20.57
N ALA A 88 4.14 3.71 20.32
CA ALA A 88 3.73 2.31 20.37
C ALA A 88 4.37 1.50 19.23
N LEU A 89 4.36 2.03 18.01
CA LEU A 89 5.03 1.42 16.85
C LEU A 89 6.54 1.27 17.08
N ALA A 90 7.19 2.26 17.69
CA ALA A 90 8.61 2.18 18.02
C ALA A 90 8.92 1.09 19.05
N LYS A 91 8.09 0.95 20.09
CA LYS A 91 8.21 -0.15 21.07
C LYS A 91 8.03 -1.51 20.38
N LEU A 92 7.03 -1.65 19.50
CA LEU A 92 6.80 -2.86 18.71
C LEU A 92 7.99 -3.19 17.81
N TYR A 93 8.59 -2.20 17.16
CA TYR A 93 9.78 -2.37 16.32
C TYR A 93 11.01 -2.83 17.13
N CYS A 94 11.18 -2.30 18.34
CA CYS A 94 12.27 -2.64 19.26
C CYS A 94 12.09 -4.00 19.94
N ALA A 95 10.88 -4.54 20.07
CA ALA A 95 10.63 -5.80 20.77
C ALA A 95 11.44 -6.99 20.21
N ALA A 96 11.70 -7.00 18.90
CA ALA A 96 12.53 -8.01 18.23
C ALA A 96 14.03 -7.62 18.14
N ARG A 97 14.44 -6.50 18.74
CA ARG A 97 15.75 -5.85 18.54
C ARG A 97 16.31 -5.30 19.85
N PRO A 98 16.86 -6.16 20.74
CA PRO A 98 17.26 -5.76 22.10
C PRO A 98 18.34 -4.66 22.15
N ARG A 99 19.13 -4.49 21.08
CA ARG A 99 20.18 -3.46 21.00
C ARG A 99 19.70 -2.10 20.46
N LEU A 100 18.44 -1.97 20.07
CA LEU A 100 17.92 -0.75 19.46
C LEU A 100 17.11 0.07 20.48
N SER A 101 17.49 1.32 20.69
CA SER A 101 16.73 2.23 21.56
C SER A 101 15.43 2.70 20.89
N VAL A 102 14.39 2.91 21.71
CA VAL A 102 13.10 3.43 21.26
C VAL A 102 13.25 4.80 20.58
N SER A 103 14.14 5.66 21.08
CA SER A 103 14.41 6.97 20.46
C SER A 103 15.00 6.85 19.05
N ALA A 104 15.89 5.88 18.82
CA ALA A 104 16.42 5.59 17.49
C ALA A 104 15.34 5.02 16.56
N ALA A 105 14.48 4.14 17.08
CA ALA A 105 13.33 3.63 16.34
C ALA A 105 12.38 4.75 15.92
N ILE A 106 11.99 5.66 16.84
CA ILE A 106 11.13 6.81 16.54
C ILE A 106 11.71 7.65 15.39
N ARG A 107 13.01 7.95 15.42
CA ARG A 107 13.67 8.72 14.35
C ARG A 107 13.56 8.05 12.98
N MET A 108 13.65 6.72 12.93
CA MET A 108 13.44 5.96 11.69
C MET A 108 11.96 5.97 11.27
N LEU A 109 11.05 5.72 12.21
CA LEU A 109 9.60 5.65 11.97
C LEU A 109 8.97 7.00 11.63
N ARG A 110 9.67 8.12 11.78
CA ARG A 110 9.23 9.42 11.23
C ARG A 110 9.24 9.47 9.69
N LYS A 111 9.91 8.51 9.03
CA LYS A 111 9.92 8.40 7.57
C LYS A 111 8.66 7.65 7.10
N PRO A 112 7.87 8.19 6.15
CA PRO A 112 6.60 7.61 5.71
C PRO A 112 6.66 6.12 5.39
N LEU A 113 7.64 5.68 4.59
CA LEU A 113 7.77 4.28 4.19
C LEU A 113 7.87 3.32 5.39
N TYR A 114 8.63 3.70 6.42
CA TYR A 114 8.81 2.89 7.63
C TYR A 114 7.61 2.98 8.58
N PHE A 115 7.04 4.17 8.71
CA PHE A 115 5.81 4.36 9.48
C PHE A 115 4.68 3.48 8.93
N GLY A 116 4.45 3.57 7.62
CA GLY A 116 3.41 2.81 6.95
C GLY A 116 3.64 1.31 7.04
N SER A 117 4.89 0.87 6.90
CA SER A 117 5.22 -0.56 7.08
C SER A 117 4.95 -1.03 8.51
N MET A 118 5.11 -0.16 9.52
CA MET A 118 4.75 -0.47 10.89
C MET A 118 3.24 -0.44 11.15
N LEU A 119 2.47 0.40 10.46
CA LEU A 119 1.00 0.35 10.51
C LEU A 119 0.49 -1.00 10.02
N VAL A 120 1.10 -1.56 8.97
CA VAL A 120 0.77 -2.92 8.51
C VAL A 120 1.15 -3.95 9.58
N ARG A 121 2.35 -3.86 10.16
CA ARG A 121 2.80 -4.78 11.21
C ARG A 121 1.92 -4.76 12.46
N SER A 122 1.39 -3.58 12.86
CA SER A 122 0.53 -3.44 14.03
C SER A 122 -0.93 -3.81 13.78
N GLY A 123 -1.32 -4.03 12.52
CA GLY A 123 -2.72 -4.24 12.13
C GLY A 123 -3.53 -2.94 12.02
N ASP A 124 -2.88 -1.77 12.08
CA ASP A 124 -3.53 -0.48 11.84
C ASP A 124 -3.81 -0.22 10.34
N ALA A 125 -3.26 -1.05 9.46
CA ALA A 125 -3.54 -1.10 8.02
C ALA A 125 -3.35 -2.51 7.46
N ASP A 126 -3.98 -2.81 6.32
CA ASP A 126 -3.92 -4.14 5.69
C ASP A 126 -2.71 -4.29 4.76
N THR A 127 -2.31 -3.21 4.09
CA THR A 127 -1.25 -3.25 3.09
C THR A 127 -0.59 -1.89 2.92
N LEU A 128 0.63 -1.90 2.38
CA LEU A 128 1.38 -0.72 1.97
C LEU A 128 1.70 -0.85 0.47
N LEU A 129 1.38 0.18 -0.29
CA LEU A 129 1.74 0.30 -1.70
C LEU A 129 2.71 1.45 -1.88
N ALA A 130 3.91 1.15 -2.36
CA ALA A 130 4.98 2.12 -2.58
C ALA A 130 5.81 1.73 -3.81
N GLY A 131 6.64 2.67 -4.28
CA GLY A 131 7.52 2.48 -5.44
C GLY A 131 7.32 3.52 -6.54
N ALA A 132 6.42 4.50 -6.33
CA ALA A 132 6.27 5.62 -7.26
C ALA A 132 7.51 6.54 -7.24
N VAL A 133 8.15 6.66 -6.07
CA VAL A 133 9.29 7.54 -5.79
C VAL A 133 10.47 6.76 -5.20
N TYR A 134 10.22 5.79 -4.33
CA TYR A 134 11.22 4.96 -3.69
C TYR A 134 11.72 3.85 -4.63
N PRO A 135 13.04 3.60 -4.70
CA PRO A 135 13.57 2.43 -5.38
C PRO A 135 13.02 1.13 -4.79
N SER A 136 12.79 0.11 -5.63
CA SER A 136 12.26 -1.20 -5.21
C SER A 136 13.06 -1.82 -4.05
N ALA A 137 14.39 -1.72 -4.09
CA ALA A 137 15.26 -2.19 -3.02
C ALA A 137 14.92 -1.57 -1.66
N ARG A 138 14.53 -0.29 -1.64
CA ARG A 138 14.16 0.43 -0.40
C ARG A 138 12.80 -0.01 0.13
N VAL A 139 11.84 -0.27 -0.76
CA VAL A 139 10.51 -0.78 -0.40
C VAL A 139 10.63 -2.18 0.20
N ILE A 140 11.39 -3.07 -0.46
CA ILE A 140 11.66 -4.43 0.03
C ILE A 140 12.38 -4.39 1.38
N GLU A 141 13.40 -3.52 1.53
CA GLU A 141 14.11 -3.34 2.79
C GLU A 141 13.17 -2.91 3.92
N ALA A 142 12.28 -1.93 3.68
CA ALA A 142 11.31 -1.47 4.66
C ALA A 142 10.33 -2.57 5.07
N GLY A 143 9.77 -3.31 4.10
CA GLY A 143 8.92 -4.46 4.37
C GLY A 143 9.62 -5.52 5.21
N ARG A 144 10.87 -5.87 4.87
CA ARG A 144 11.66 -6.86 5.62
C ARG A 144 11.99 -6.40 7.04
N LEU A 145 12.33 -5.12 7.24
CA LEU A 145 12.66 -4.58 8.55
C LEU A 145 11.41 -4.43 9.44
N CYS A 146 10.33 -3.92 8.89
CA CYS A 146 9.14 -3.56 9.67
C CYS A 146 8.13 -4.70 9.75
N ILE A 147 7.79 -5.37 8.65
CA ILE A 147 6.77 -6.44 8.64
C ILE A 147 7.44 -7.78 8.96
N GLY A 148 8.53 -8.08 8.24
CA GLY A 148 9.21 -9.37 8.30
C GLY A 148 8.72 -10.34 7.24
N LEU A 149 9.24 -11.56 7.27
CA LEU A 149 8.86 -12.64 6.36
C LEU A 149 7.92 -13.63 7.08
N ALA A 150 7.10 -14.33 6.30
CA ALA A 150 6.29 -15.42 6.83
C ALA A 150 7.17 -16.57 7.35
N SER A 151 6.62 -17.37 8.27
CA SER A 151 7.31 -18.54 8.81
C SER A 151 7.73 -19.49 7.68
N GLY A 152 8.99 -19.91 7.65
CA GLY A 152 9.55 -20.77 6.61
C GLY A 152 9.97 -20.04 5.32
N VAL A 153 9.74 -18.73 5.20
CA VAL A 153 10.17 -17.94 4.03
C VAL A 153 11.46 -17.19 4.35
N SER A 154 12.49 -17.39 3.52
CA SER A 154 13.80 -16.75 3.66
C SER A 154 14.04 -15.60 2.68
N THR A 155 13.38 -15.63 1.51
CA THR A 155 13.58 -14.67 0.43
C THR A 155 12.22 -14.19 -0.08
N PRO A 156 11.99 -12.85 -0.20
CA PRO A 156 10.81 -12.35 -0.88
C PRO A 156 10.91 -12.63 -2.39
N SER A 157 9.78 -12.98 -3.00
CA SER A 157 9.59 -13.18 -4.43
C SER A 157 8.42 -12.30 -4.89
N SER A 158 8.28 -12.13 -6.19
CA SER A 158 7.19 -11.39 -6.83
C SER A 158 6.63 -12.21 -7.98
N PHE A 159 5.41 -11.87 -8.39
CA PHE A 159 4.86 -12.42 -9.62
C PHE A 159 4.16 -11.34 -10.44
N PHE A 160 4.11 -11.58 -11.75
CA PHE A 160 3.31 -10.82 -12.69
C PHE A 160 2.09 -11.63 -13.10
N LEU A 161 0.93 -10.98 -13.13
CA LEU A 161 -0.26 -11.49 -13.78
C LEU A 161 -0.22 -11.09 -15.26
N MET A 162 -0.02 -12.07 -16.13
CA MET A 162 0.13 -11.86 -17.56
C MET A 162 -1.18 -12.19 -18.26
N LEU A 163 -1.71 -11.25 -19.05
CA LEU A 163 -2.89 -11.45 -19.88
C LEU A 163 -2.50 -11.57 -21.34
N LEU A 164 -2.67 -12.76 -21.90
CA LEU A 164 -2.33 -13.03 -23.29
C LEU A 164 -3.42 -12.52 -24.25
N PRO A 165 -3.03 -11.98 -25.41
CA PRO A 165 -3.96 -11.68 -26.49
C PRO A 165 -4.71 -12.94 -26.96
N GLU A 166 -5.98 -12.78 -27.34
CA GLU A 166 -6.88 -13.88 -27.73
C GLU A 166 -6.37 -14.70 -28.92
N ALA A 167 -5.64 -14.07 -29.84
CA ALA A 167 -5.06 -14.74 -31.00
C ALA A 167 -4.00 -15.80 -30.64
N GLU A 168 -3.41 -15.72 -29.45
CA GLU A 168 -2.30 -16.58 -29.04
C GLU A 168 -2.76 -17.76 -28.18
N ASN A 169 -3.84 -17.63 -27.40
CA ASN A 169 -4.32 -18.74 -26.57
C ASN A 169 -5.82 -18.59 -26.19
N PRO A 170 -6.74 -19.25 -26.91
CA PRO A 170 -8.18 -19.12 -26.64
C PRO A 170 -8.64 -19.79 -25.33
N ASP A 171 -7.90 -20.80 -24.84
CA ASP A 171 -8.30 -21.58 -23.65
C ASP A 171 -7.59 -21.14 -22.35
N HIS A 172 -6.41 -20.51 -22.43
CA HIS A 172 -5.60 -20.14 -21.26
C HIS A 172 -4.98 -18.74 -21.41
N ARG A 173 -5.74 -17.70 -21.04
CA ARG A 173 -5.35 -16.29 -21.21
C ARG A 173 -4.61 -15.67 -20.03
N ILE A 174 -4.65 -16.28 -18.85
CA ILE A 174 -4.05 -15.73 -17.63
C ILE A 174 -2.88 -16.60 -17.20
N LEU A 175 -1.68 -16.04 -17.19
CA LEU A 175 -0.47 -16.70 -16.68
C LEU A 175 0.07 -15.98 -15.44
N LEU A 176 0.75 -16.72 -14.58
CA LEU A 176 1.52 -16.18 -13.46
C LEU A 176 3.01 -16.43 -13.74
N PHE A 177 3.81 -15.37 -13.79
CA PHE A 177 5.26 -15.44 -13.92
C PHE A 177 5.90 -14.99 -12.61
N ALA A 178 6.63 -15.87 -11.93
CA ALA A 178 7.23 -15.62 -10.62
C ALA A 178 8.73 -15.93 -10.62
N ASP A 179 9.48 -15.29 -9.73
CA ASP A 179 10.90 -15.56 -9.47
C ASP A 179 11.14 -16.46 -8.24
#